data_AF-A0A5B7GK67-F1
#
_entry.id   AF-A0A5B7GK67-F1
#
_cell.length_a   1.000
_cell.length_b   1.000
_cell.length_c   1.000
_cell.angle_alpha   90.00
_cell.angle_beta   90.00
_cell.angle_gamma   90.00
#
_symmetry.space_group_name_H-M   'P 1'
#
loop_
_entity.id
_entity.type
_entity.pdbx_description
1 polymer ?
#
loop_
_entity_poly.entity_id
_entity_poly.type
_entity_poly.pdbx_seq_one_letter_code
_entity_poly.pdbx_strand_id
1 'polypeptide(L)'
;MKGKNRRKEQADDSIDATAESGFLGRLVNHSRNGNLVTKAVEVNGRPHLILLAKQDLDLGTEILYDYGDRSKEALEHHPWLAS
;
A
#
# COMPACT_ATOMS: atom_id res chain seq x y z
N MET A 1 1.48 35.28 -23.28
CA MET A 1 2.31 34.09 -23.03
C MET A 1 1.48 33.09 -22.22
N LYS A 2 1.11 31.95 -22.81
CA LYS A 2 0.33 30.91 -22.10
C LYS A 2 1.29 30.07 -21.25
N GLY A 3 1.17 30.15 -19.93
CA GLY A 3 1.91 29.30 -19.00
C GLY A 3 1.53 27.84 -19.23
N LYS A 4 2.50 27.02 -19.65
CA LYS A 4 2.30 25.57 -19.75
C LYS A 4 2.22 25.01 -18.33
N ASN A 5 1.00 24.69 -17.88
CA ASN A 5 0.77 23.81 -16.75
C ASN A 5 1.35 22.44 -17.11
N ARG A 6 2.62 22.20 -16.73
CA ARG A 6 3.21 20.87 -16.74
C ARG A 6 2.54 20.09 -15.60
N ARG A 7 1.43 19.41 -15.90
CA ARG A 7 1.06 18.24 -15.10
C ARG A 7 2.28 17.32 -15.21
N LYS A 8 2.97 17.08 -14.09
CA LYS A 8 3.98 16.02 -14.06
C LYS A 8 3.23 14.73 -14.45
N GLU A 9 3.67 14.08 -15.53
CA GLU A 9 3.33 12.68 -15.77
C GLU A 9 3.68 11.93 -14.50
N GLN A 10 2.67 11.43 -13.81
CA GLN A 10 2.88 10.55 -12.67
C GLN A 10 3.19 9.19 -13.28
N ALA A 11 4.45 8.76 -13.19
CA ALA A 11 4.83 7.40 -13.55
C ALA A 11 4.10 6.44 -12.60
N ASP A 12 3.44 5.43 -13.16
CA ASP A 12 2.84 4.36 -12.39
C ASP A 12 3.96 3.40 -11.95
N ASP A 13 4.61 3.73 -10.83
CA ASP A 13 5.63 2.90 -10.20
C ASP A 13 4.98 1.76 -9.38
N SER A 14 5.56 0.56 -9.43
CA SER A 14 5.12 -0.61 -8.66
C SER A 14 6.28 -1.21 -7.85
N ILE A 15 5.93 -1.90 -6.76
CA ILE A 15 6.88 -2.66 -5.94
C ILE A 15 6.52 -4.14 -6.05
N ASP A 16 7.40 -4.92 -6.69
CA ASP A 16 7.24 -6.37 -6.78
C ASP A 16 7.86 -7.05 -5.56
N ALA A 17 7.01 -7.65 -4.72
CA ALA A 17 7.40 -8.43 -3.55
C ALA A 17 7.12 -9.93 -3.72
N THR A 18 7.06 -10.43 -4.97
CA THR A 18 6.78 -11.85 -5.25
C THR A 18 7.89 -12.75 -4.73
N ALA A 19 9.15 -12.36 -4.92
CA ALA A 19 10.30 -13.14 -4.45
C ALA A 19 10.37 -13.21 -2.91
N GLU A 20 10.64 -14.39 -2.39
CA GLU A 20 10.85 -14.59 -0.95
C GLU A 20 12.08 -13.82 -0.47
N SER A 21 11.97 -13.21 0.72
CA SER A 21 13.03 -12.43 1.33
C SER A 21 12.88 -12.41 2.86
N GLY A 22 13.87 -11.84 3.56
CA GLY A 22 13.79 -11.62 5.00
C GLY A 22 12.92 -10.42 5.42
N PHE A 23 12.31 -9.70 4.47
CA PHE A 23 11.51 -8.51 4.77
C PHE A 23 10.05 -8.88 5.05
N LEU A 24 9.50 -8.33 6.13
CA LEU A 24 8.17 -8.71 6.65
C LEU A 24 7.00 -7.97 5.97
N GLY A 25 7.25 -6.86 5.28
CA GLY A 25 6.19 -6.00 4.74
C GLY A 25 5.22 -6.71 3.79
N ARG A 26 5.70 -7.69 3.03
CA ARG A 26 4.89 -8.50 2.10
C ARG A 26 3.93 -9.48 2.77
N LEU A 27 4.07 -9.69 4.08
CA LEU A 27 3.28 -10.63 4.87
C LEU A 27 2.13 -9.97 5.62
N VAL A 28 1.98 -8.65 5.53
CA VAL A 28 0.91 -7.91 6.21
C VAL A 28 -0.41 -8.15 5.51
N ASN A 29 -1.41 -8.63 6.25
CA ASN A 29 -2.70 -9.03 5.70
C ASN A 29 -3.64 -7.84 5.41
N HIS A 30 -4.75 -8.16 4.74
CA HIS A 30 -5.75 -7.19 4.32
C HIS A 30 -6.80 -6.89 5.39
N SER A 31 -7.14 -5.61 5.53
CA SER A 31 -8.46 -5.17 5.99
C SER A 31 -8.74 -3.76 5.49
N ARG A 32 -9.96 -3.49 5.01
CA ARG A 32 -10.41 -2.13 4.66
C ARG A 32 -10.35 -1.16 5.84
N ASN A 33 -10.55 -1.69 7.05
CA ASN A 33 -10.47 -0.96 8.31
C ASN A 33 -9.17 -1.29 9.08
N GLY A 34 -8.13 -1.73 8.38
CA GLY A 34 -6.85 -2.11 8.98
C GLY A 34 -6.19 -0.97 9.78
N ASN A 35 -5.32 -1.34 10.70
CA ASN A 35 -4.64 -0.42 11.63
C ASN A 35 -3.40 0.27 11.03
N LEU A 36 -3.00 -0.10 9.80
CA LEU A 36 -1.95 0.55 9.03
C LEU A 36 -2.49 1.29 7.80
N VAL A 37 -1.74 2.28 7.32
CA VAL A 37 -1.95 2.99 6.05
C VAL A 37 -0.67 3.00 5.23
N THR A 38 -0.78 2.85 3.91
CA THR A 38 0.36 2.95 3.00
C THR A 38 0.68 4.41 2.67
N LYS A 39 1.96 4.74 2.57
CA LYS A 39 2.41 6.06 2.15
C LYS A 39 3.66 5.95 1.29
N ALA A 40 3.68 6.63 0.15
CA ALA A 40 4.90 6.82 -0.63
C ALA A 40 5.74 7.94 0.01
N VAL A 41 7.02 7.66 0.28
CA VAL A 41 7.99 8.62 0.79
C VAL A 41 9.27 8.56 -0.03
N GLU A 42 9.94 9.70 -0.19
CA GLU A 42 11.24 9.75 -0.85
C GLU A 42 12.35 9.69 0.20
N VAL A 43 13.30 8.78 0.02
CA VAL A 43 14.51 8.67 0.85
C VAL A 43 15.71 8.64 -0.08
N ASN A 44 16.61 9.61 0.05
CA ASN A 44 17.81 9.75 -0.80
C ASN A 44 17.49 9.73 -2.32
N GLY A 45 16.42 10.43 -2.73
CA GLY A 45 16.00 10.50 -4.13
C GLY A 45 15.34 9.22 -4.66
N ARG A 46 15.01 8.25 -3.80
CA ARG A 46 14.34 7.00 -4.18
C ARG A 46 12.96 6.88 -3.52
N PRO A 47 11.90 6.55 -4.26
CA PRO A 47 10.58 6.32 -3.69
C PRO A 47 10.56 5.00 -2.89
N HIS A 48 9.91 5.03 -1.74
CA HIS A 48 9.66 3.89 -0.88
C HIS A 48 8.19 3.87 -0.48
N LEU A 49 7.55 2.71 -0.53
CA LEU A 49 6.23 2.52 0.06
C LEU A 49 6.42 2.05 1.50
N ILE A 50 5.88 2.81 2.45
CA ILE A 50 5.94 2.48 3.87
C ILE A 50 4.54 2.19 4.41
N LEU A 51 4.48 1.39 5.47
CA LEU A 51 3.29 1.18 6.28
C LEU A 51 3.41 2.02 7.55
N LEU A 52 2.41 2.87 7.79
CA LEU A 52 2.33 3.73 8.97
C LEU A 52 1.17 3.29 9.85
N ALA A 53 1.40 3.20 11.16
CA ALA A 53 0.34 2.95 12.12
C ALA A 53 -0.62 4.17 12.17
N LYS A 54 -1.93 3.90 12.11
CA LYS A 54 -2.98 4.93 12.24
C LYS A 54 -3.18 5.37 13.70
N GLN A 55 -2.77 4.52 14.63
CA GLN A 55 -2.95 4.63 16.07
C GLN A 55 -1.89 3.79 16.79
N ASP A 56 -1.81 3.93 18.11
CA ASP A 56 -1.00 3.04 18.93
C ASP A 56 -1.54 1.60 18.87
N LEU A 57 -0.63 0.63 18.92
CA LEU A 57 -0.93 -0.80 18.78
C LEU A 57 -0.47 -1.55 20.02
N ASP A 58 -1.37 -2.36 20.57
CA ASP A 58 -1.03 -3.26 21.67
C ASP A 58 -0.19 -4.44 21.16
N LEU A 59 0.64 -4.98 22.05
CA LEU A 59 1.45 -6.17 21.76
C LEU A 59 0.55 -7.34 21.36
N GLY A 60 0.92 -8.04 20.29
CA GLY A 60 0.17 -9.18 19.77
C GLY A 60 -0.99 -8.81 18.84
N THR A 61 -1.26 -7.52 18.63
CA THR A 61 -2.22 -7.06 17.62
C THR A 61 -1.73 -7.43 16.23
N GLU A 62 -2.56 -8.12 15.44
CA GLU A 62 -2.28 -8.35 14.03
C GLU A 62 -2.26 -7.01 13.28
N ILE A 63 -1.22 -6.80 12.47
CA ILE A 63 -1.11 -5.63 11.61
C ILE A 63 -1.82 -5.87 10.28
N LEU A 64 -2.64 -4.90 9.87
CA LEU A 64 -3.52 -5.02 8.70
C LEU A 64 -3.53 -3.70 7.92
N TYR A 65 -3.56 -3.77 6.59
CA TYR A 65 -3.74 -2.60 5.73
C TYR A 65 -4.72 -2.85 4.58
N ASP A 66 -5.22 -1.77 3.99
CA ASP A 66 -6.09 -1.86 2.84
C ASP A 66 -5.27 -2.08 1.56
N TYR A 67 -5.48 -3.21 0.90
CA TYR A 67 -4.79 -3.58 -0.34
C TYR A 67 -5.21 -2.69 -1.53
N GLY A 68 -6.35 -2.00 -1.41
CA GLY A 68 -6.82 -1.03 -2.40
C GLY A 68 -7.50 -1.63 -3.64
N ASP A 69 -7.39 -2.94 -3.89
CA ASP A 69 -8.11 -3.57 -4.99
C ASP A 69 -9.61 -3.68 -4.69
N ARG A 70 -10.42 -3.22 -5.64
CA ARG A 70 -11.90 -3.20 -5.61
C ARG A 70 -12.49 -3.69 -6.93
N SER A 71 -11.66 -4.24 -7.81
CA SER A 71 -12.12 -4.76 -9.09
C SER A 71 -13.13 -5.89 -8.86
N LYS A 72 -14.12 -5.99 -9.76
CA LYS A 72 -15.18 -7.00 -9.69
C LYS A 72 -14.59 -8.40 -9.69
N GLU A 73 -13.60 -8.64 -10.56
CA GLU A 73 -12.89 -9.91 -10.69
C GLU A 73 -12.11 -10.28 -9.42
N ALA A 74 -11.35 -9.34 -8.83
CA ALA A 74 -10.64 -9.62 -7.58
C ALA A 74 -11.60 -9.91 -6.43
N LEU A 75 -12.73 -9.19 -6.33
CA LEU A 75 -13.74 -9.46 -5.31
C LEU A 75 -14.47 -10.80 -5.52
N GLU A 76 -14.62 -11.26 -6.76
CA GLU A 76 -15.21 -12.57 -7.07
C GLU A 76 -14.27 -13.72 -6.65
N HIS A 77 -12.96 -13.60 -6.90
CA HIS A 77 -11.97 -14.63 -6.57
C HIS A 77 -11.41 -14.52 -5.14
N HIS A 78 -11.45 -13.33 -4.54
CA HIS A 78 -10.94 -13.03 -3.20
C HIS A 78 -11.95 -12.21 -2.38
N PRO A 79 -13.07 -12.83 -1.93
CA PRO A 79 -14.15 -12.11 -1.26
C PRO A 79 -13.75 -11.37 0.02
N TRP A 80 -12.65 -11.77 0.67
CA TRP A 80 -12.09 -11.09 1.85
C TRP A 80 -11.57 -9.68 1.55
N LEU A 81 -11.35 -9.30 0.29
CA LEU A 81 -11.10 -7.90 -0.10
C LEU A 81 -12.29 -6.97 0.20
N ALA A 82 -13.45 -7.53 0.55
CA ALA A 82 -14.65 -6.81 0.95
C ALA A 82 -14.69 -6.39 2.43
N SER A 83 -13.85 -6.98 3.29
CA SER A 83 -13.91 -6.83 4.76
C SER A 83 -13.03 -5.72 5.32
#